data_AF-A0A445N466-F1
#
_entry.id   AF-A0A445N466-F1
#
_cell.length_a   1.000
_cell.length_b   1.000
_cell.length_c   1.000
_cell.angle_alpha   90.00
_cell.angle_beta   90.00
_cell.angle_gamma   90.00
#
_symmetry.space_group_name_H-M   'P 1'
#
loop_
_entity.id
_entity.type
_entity.pdbx_description
1 polymer ?
#
loop_
_entity_poly.entity_id
_entity_poly.type
_entity_poly.pdbx_seq_one_letter_code
_entity_poly.pdbx_strand_id
1 'polypeptide(L)'
;MNKNALKYIINTVLFIDVCSIAAIGLLLGFVIPRGEQGSNYFLGLHRHEWVDIHLFLSILLLTLLVFHLWFNWTWIVQSTKRYFGDRWKNALWFILWAWILVLIVGWIATKL
;
A
#
# COMPACT_ATOMS: atom_id res chain seq x y z
N MET A 1 -26.97 3.75 -3.14
CA MET A 1 -26.27 3.31 -1.90
C MET A 1 -25.99 4.52 -1.00
N ASN A 2 -26.11 4.37 0.32
CA ASN A 2 -25.71 5.42 1.27
C ASN A 2 -24.19 5.66 1.19
N LYS A 3 -23.75 6.93 1.24
CA LYS A 3 -22.33 7.33 1.27
C LYS A 3 -21.53 6.61 2.36
N ASN A 4 -22.14 6.38 3.53
CA ASN A 4 -21.49 5.66 4.62
C ASN A 4 -21.29 4.18 4.31
N ALA A 5 -22.25 3.56 3.62
CA ALA A 5 -22.11 2.18 3.16
C ALA A 5 -21.00 2.06 2.11
N LEU A 6 -20.90 3.03 1.19
CA LEU A 6 -19.81 3.06 0.20
C LEU A 6 -18.43 3.19 0.86
N LYS A 7 -18.29 4.10 1.84
CA LYS A 7 -17.06 4.23 2.64
C LYS A 7 -16.69 2.93 3.35
N TYR A 8 -17.67 2.27 3.98
CA TYR A 8 -17.46 1.01 4.67
C TYR A 8 -16.96 -0.08 3.71
N ILE A 9 -17.57 -0.20 2.53
CA ILE A 9 -17.18 -1.17 1.51
C ILE A 9 -15.76 -0.86 1.02
N ILE A 10 -15.44 0.38 0.66
CA ILE A 10 -14.09 0.76 0.21
C ILE A 10 -13.05 0.42 1.27
N ASN A 11 -13.31 0.75 2.54
CA ASN A 11 -12.39 0.44 3.63
C ASN A 11 -12.22 -1.07 3.84
N THR A 12 -13.31 -1.84 3.72
CA THR A 12 -13.27 -3.30 3.87
C THR A 12 -12.46 -3.94 2.74
N VAL A 13 -12.71 -3.54 1.49
CA VAL A 13 -11.96 -4.06 0.33
C VAL A 13 -10.49 -3.64 0.44
N LEU A 14 -10.21 -2.39 0.81
CA LEU A 14 -8.85 -1.89 1.00
C LEU A 14 -8.10 -2.68 2.10
N PHE A 15 -8.78 -3.04 3.20
CA PHE A 15 -8.18 -3.88 4.24
C PHE A 15 -7.80 -5.28 3.72
N ILE A 16 -8.73 -5.93 3.01
CA ILE A 16 -8.50 -7.26 2.42
C ILE A 16 -7.33 -7.21 1.43
N ASP A 17 -7.30 -6.18 0.58
CA ASP A 17 -6.29 -6.00 -0.45
C ASP A 17 -4.89 -5.76 0.14
N VAL A 18 -4.77 -4.89 1.15
CA VAL A 18 -3.51 -4.66 1.88
C VAL A 18 -2.99 -5.95 2.52
N CYS A 19 -3.86 -6.73 3.18
CA CYS A 19 -3.47 -8.01 3.75
C CYS A 19 -2.98 -8.99 2.68
N SER A 20 -3.65 -9.03 1.52
CA SER A 20 -3.30 -9.90 0.40
C SER A 20 -1.94 -9.53 -0.20
N ILE A 21 -1.71 -8.25 -0.48
CA ILE A 21 -0.44 -7.73 -1.01
C ILE A 21 0.69 -8.00 -0.02
N ALA A 22 0.49 -7.75 1.28
CA ALA A 22 1.49 -8.00 2.30
C ALA A 22 1.84 -9.49 2.38
N ALA A 23 0.85 -10.38 2.42
CA ALA A 23 1.07 -11.82 2.44
C ALA A 23 1.84 -12.30 1.20
N ILE A 24 1.43 -11.89 0.00
CA ILE A 24 2.12 -12.27 -1.25
C ILE A 24 3.53 -11.67 -1.31
N GLY A 25 3.72 -10.43 -0.87
CA GLY A 25 5.04 -9.79 -0.81
C GLY A 25 6.00 -10.54 0.12
N LEU A 26 5.51 -10.98 1.30
CA LEU A 26 6.29 -11.82 2.22
C LEU A 26 6.57 -13.21 1.62
N LEU A 27 5.60 -13.82 0.94
CA LEU A 27 5.80 -15.10 0.24
C LEU A 27 6.88 -14.95 -0.85
N LEU A 28 6.79 -13.93 -1.71
CA LEU A 28 7.79 -13.63 -2.76
C LEU A 28 9.17 -13.23 -2.20
N GLY A 29 9.20 -12.71 -0.98
CA GLY A 29 10.38 -12.29 -0.25
C GLY A 29 11.14 -13.45 0.38
N PHE A 30 10.42 -14.35 1.05
CA PHE A 30 11.00 -15.31 1.98
C PHE A 30 10.71 -16.79 1.68
N VAL A 31 9.63 -17.09 0.95
CA VAL A 31 9.15 -18.48 0.77
C VAL A 31 9.32 -18.97 -0.66
N ILE A 32 8.95 -18.16 -1.65
CA ILE A 32 8.98 -18.55 -3.06
C ILE A 32 10.45 -18.50 -3.55
N PRO A 33 11.02 -19.64 -4.00
CA PRO A 33 12.41 -19.74 -4.41
C PRO A 33 12.78 -18.75 -5.53
N ARG A 34 14.02 -18.29 -5.53
CA ARG A 34 14.59 -17.44 -6.59
C ARG A 34 15.78 -18.16 -7.23
N GLY A 35 15.80 -18.30 -8.56
CA GLY A 35 16.99 -18.71 -9.31
C GLY A 35 16.75 -19.82 -10.33
N GLU A 36 17.77 -20.14 -11.13
CA GLU A 36 17.70 -21.16 -12.20
C GLU A 36 17.67 -22.61 -11.68
N GLN A 37 18.18 -22.85 -10.46
CA GLN A 37 18.36 -24.21 -9.92
C GLN A 37 17.23 -24.70 -8.99
N GLY A 38 16.26 -23.83 -8.67
CA GLY A 38 15.08 -24.19 -7.89
C GLY A 38 13.84 -24.26 -8.77
N SER A 39 12.88 -25.12 -8.42
CA SER A 39 11.53 -24.99 -8.96
C SER A 39 11.02 -23.59 -8.64
N ASN A 40 10.94 -22.71 -9.63
CA ASN A 40 10.36 -21.37 -9.50
C ASN A 40 8.83 -21.44 -9.33
N TYR A 41 8.28 -22.59 -8.93
CA TYR A 41 6.87 -22.80 -8.71
C TYR A 41 6.56 -22.87 -7.22
N PHE A 42 5.42 -22.29 -6.86
CA PHE A 42 4.84 -22.37 -5.53
C PHE A 42 3.32 -22.51 -5.67
N LEU A 43 2.75 -23.52 -5.02
CA LEU A 43 1.31 -23.87 -5.13
C LEU A 43 0.81 -24.00 -6.57
N GLY A 44 1.64 -24.55 -7.46
CA GLY A 44 1.28 -24.77 -8.86
C GLY A 44 1.41 -23.55 -9.78
N LEU A 45 1.75 -22.37 -9.23
CA LEU A 45 2.00 -21.16 -10.02
C LEU A 45 3.48 -20.83 -10.06
N HIS A 46 3.94 -20.35 -11.20
CA HIS A 46 5.29 -19.83 -11.35
C HIS A 46 5.45 -18.53 -10.55
N ARG A 47 6.67 -18.26 -10.08
CA ARG A 47 7.01 -17.05 -9.32
C ARG A 47 6.61 -15.78 -10.06
N HIS A 48 6.75 -15.77 -11.38
CA HIS A 48 6.34 -14.63 -12.21
C HIS A 48 4.84 -14.36 -12.09
N GLU A 49 4.00 -15.41 -12.08
CA GLU A 49 2.55 -15.26 -11.93
C GLU A 49 2.20 -14.71 -10.53
N TRP A 50 2.90 -15.14 -9.48
CA TRP A 50 2.75 -14.54 -8.15
C TRP A 50 3.15 -13.06 -8.12
N VAL A 51 4.20 -12.68 -8.85
CA VAL A 51 4.60 -11.27 -9.02
C VAL A 51 3.52 -10.49 -9.77
N ASP A 52 2.93 -11.07 -10.82
CA ASP A 52 1.86 -10.41 -11.59
C ASP A 52 0.61 -10.20 -10.74
N ILE A 53 0.18 -11.22 -9.96
CA ILE A 53 -0.92 -11.08 -9.01
C ILE A 53 -0.63 -9.95 -8.00
N HIS A 54 0.58 -9.93 -7.44
CA HIS A 54 1.01 -8.87 -6.53
C HIS A 54 0.94 -7.48 -7.18
N LEU A 55 1.32 -7.37 -8.46
CA LEU A 55 1.28 -6.13 -9.22
C LEU A 55 -0.16 -5.66 -9.46
N PHE A 56 -1.07 -6.55 -9.90
CA PHE A 56 -2.47 -6.19 -10.12
C PHE A 56 -3.17 -5.77 -8.83
N LEU A 57 -2.91 -6.47 -7.72
CA LEU A 57 -3.38 -6.06 -6.41
C LEU A 57 -2.80 -4.68 -6.03
N SER A 58 -1.51 -4.43 -6.28
CA SER A 58 -0.92 -3.10 -6.01
C SER A 58 -1.58 -1.97 -6.80
N ILE A 59 -1.99 -2.21 -8.05
CA ILE A 59 -2.76 -1.25 -8.85
C ILE A 59 -4.15 -1.02 -8.26
N LEU A 60 -4.82 -2.09 -7.82
CA LEU A 60 -6.11 -2.01 -7.13
C LEU A 60 -5.98 -1.22 -5.83
N LEU A 61 -4.95 -1.48 -5.02
CA LEU A 61 -4.65 -0.78 -3.78
C LEU A 61 -4.52 0.72 -4.02
N LEU A 62 -3.73 1.15 -5.00
CA LEU A 62 -3.56 2.56 -5.33
C LEU A 62 -4.89 3.21 -5.70
N THR A 63 -5.70 2.51 -6.48
CA THR A 63 -7.03 2.98 -6.88
C THR A 63 -7.96 3.13 -5.67
N LEU A 64 -8.03 2.12 -4.80
CA LEU A 64 -8.82 2.16 -3.57
C LEU A 64 -8.32 3.24 -2.60
N LEU A 65 -7.01 3.47 -2.52
CA LEU A 65 -6.41 4.51 -1.68
C LEU A 65 -6.84 5.90 -2.14
N VAL A 66 -6.85 6.16 -3.46
CA VAL A 66 -7.35 7.42 -4.02
C VAL A 66 -8.81 7.65 -3.62
N PHE A 67 -9.67 6.65 -3.78
CA PHE A 67 -11.07 6.76 -3.36
C PHE A 67 -11.21 6.94 -1.85
N HIS A 68 -10.45 6.19 -1.05
CA HIS A 68 -10.45 6.31 0.40
C HIS A 68 -10.08 7.74 0.85
N LEU A 69 -9.02 8.32 0.29
CA LEU A 69 -8.59 9.68 0.60
C LEU A 69 -9.62 10.71 0.15
N TRP A 70 -10.18 10.57 -1.06
CA TRP A 70 -11.20 11.47 -1.57
C TRP A 70 -12.45 11.48 -0.68
N PHE A 71 -13.00 10.30 -0.37
CA PHE A 71 -14.20 10.21 0.46
C PHE A 71 -13.99 10.70 1.91
N ASN A 72 -12.76 10.68 2.40
CA ASN A 72 -12.40 11.09 3.76
C ASN A 72 -11.66 12.43 3.84
N TRP A 73 -11.57 13.19 2.74
CA TRP A 73 -10.80 14.44 2.67
C TRP A 73 -11.18 15.45 3.76
N THR A 74 -12.47 15.65 4.01
CA THR A 74 -12.93 16.56 5.08
C THR A 74 -12.44 16.11 6.45
N TRP A 75 -12.46 14.81 6.73
CA TRP A 75 -11.96 14.27 7.99
C TRP A 75 -10.45 14.45 8.12
N ILE A 76 -9.69 14.22 7.03
CA ILE A 76 -8.23 14.41 7.00
C ILE A 76 -7.87 15.87 7.33
N VAL A 77 -8.49 16.83 6.64
CA VAL A 77 -8.21 18.26 6.85
C VAL A 77 -8.59 18.69 8.26
N GLN A 78 -9.77 18.33 8.76
CA GLN A 78 -10.23 18.73 10.09
C GLN A 78 -9.39 18.08 11.20
N SER A 79 -9.02 16.80 11.05
CA SER A 79 -8.14 16.11 12.00
C SER A 79 -6.75 16.73 12.01
N THR A 80 -6.18 17.04 10.85
CA THR A 80 -4.86 17.68 10.77
C THR A 80 -4.88 19.08 11.38
N LYS A 81 -5.94 19.88 11.13
CA LYS A 81 -6.14 21.17 11.80
C LYS A 81 -6.23 21.03 13.32
N ARG A 82 -6.93 20.02 13.82
CA ARG A 82 -7.06 19.77 15.26
C ARG A 82 -5.73 19.49 15.93
N TYR A 83 -4.83 18.74 15.28
CA TYR A 83 -3.53 18.38 15.86
C TYR A 83 -2.43 19.42 15.61
N PHE A 84 -2.46 20.14 14.48
CA PHE A 84 -1.36 21.03 14.04
C PHE A 84 -1.73 22.51 13.95
N GLY A 85 -2.98 22.89 14.27
CA GLY A 85 -3.46 24.27 14.24
C GLY A 85 -3.26 24.93 12.87
N ASP A 86 -2.71 26.14 12.87
CA ASP A 86 -2.45 26.92 11.65
C ASP A 86 -1.40 26.30 10.73
N ARG A 87 -0.55 25.40 11.24
CA ARG A 87 0.50 24.71 10.47
C ARG A 87 0.02 23.46 9.75
N TRP A 88 -1.30 23.19 9.71
CA TRP A 88 -1.86 21.97 9.11
C TRP A 88 -1.44 21.75 7.65
N LYS A 89 -1.28 22.82 6.85
CA LYS A 89 -0.79 22.70 5.46
C LYS A 89 0.65 22.18 5.42
N ASN A 90 1.52 22.68 6.28
CA ASN A 90 2.92 22.25 6.36
C ASN A 90 3.00 20.79 6.83
N ALA A 91 2.14 20.38 7.76
CA ALA A 91 2.05 18.99 8.19
C ALA A 91 1.64 18.05 7.05
N LEU A 92 0.64 18.42 6.23
CA LEU A 92 0.25 17.62 5.06
C LEU A 92 1.38 17.52 4.03
N TRP A 93 2.07 18.63 3.74
CA TRP A 93 3.24 18.60 2.86
C TRP A 93 4.33 17.69 3.41
N PHE A 94 4.64 17.77 4.70
CA PHE A 94 5.64 16.91 5.32
C PHE A 94 5.27 15.42 5.20
N ILE A 95 4.02 15.06 5.47
CA ILE A 95 3.53 13.67 5.32
C ILE A 95 3.61 13.22 3.86
N LEU A 96 3.26 14.09 2.91
CA LEU A 96 3.34 13.79 1.47
C LEU A 96 4.76 13.48 1.02
N TRP A 97 5.78 14.08 1.64
CA TRP A 97 7.19 13.86 1.28
C TRP A 97 7.89 12.80 2.14
N ALA A 98 7.29 12.37 3.25
CA ALA A 98 7.92 11.45 4.20
C ALA A 98 8.32 10.10 3.58
N TRP A 99 7.55 9.58 2.61
CA TRP A 99 7.87 8.32 1.95
C TRP A 99 9.16 8.39 1.10
N ILE A 100 9.55 9.56 0.61
CA ILE A 100 10.81 9.72 -0.15
C ILE A 100 11.99 9.42 0.76
N LEU A 101 11.95 9.90 2.01
CA LEU A 101 12.99 9.60 2.99
C LEU A 101 13.09 8.09 3.24
N VAL A 102 11.95 7.40 3.35
CA VAL A 102 11.91 5.93 3.50
C VAL A 102 12.58 5.24 2.31
N LEU A 103 12.31 5.68 1.08
CA LEU A 103 12.95 5.11 -0.11
C LEU A 103 14.45 5.38 -0.17
N ILE A 104 14.89 6.59 0.18
CA ILE A 104 16.32 6.93 0.24
C ILE A 104 17.03 6.03 1.25
N VAL A 105 16.47 5.88 2.45
CA VAL A 105 17.03 5.02 3.50
C VAL A 105 17.07 3.56 3.03
N GLY A 106 16.00 3.06 2.43
CA GLY A 106 15.95 1.70 1.87
C GLY A 106 17.01 1.47 0.79
N TRP A 107 17.20 2.43 -0.10
CA TRP A 107 18.23 2.36 -1.15
C TRP A 107 19.65 2.40 -0.60
N ILE A 108 19.90 3.16 0.45
CA ILE A 108 21.20 3.15 1.13
C ILE A 108 21.42 1.77 1.78
N ALA A 109 20.40 1.23 2.45
CA ALA A 109 20.48 -0.06 3.12
C ALA A 109 20.75 -1.24 2.18
N THR A 110 20.34 -1.18 0.92
CA THR A 110 20.66 -2.23 -0.07
C THR A 110 22.08 -2.14 -0.63
N LYS A 111 22.84 -1.07 -0.29
CA LYS A 111 24.22 -0.86 -0.73
C LYS A 111 25.28 -1.06 0.37
N LEU A 112 24.84 -1.19 1.63
CA LEU A 112 25.68 -1.59 2.77
C LEU A 112 25.80 -3.11 2.80
#